data_AF-A0AAU2QI67-F1
#
_entry.id   AF-A0AAU2QI67-F1
#
_cell.length_a   1.000
_cell.length_b   1.000
_cell.length_c   1.000
_cell.angle_alpha   90.00
_cell.angle_beta   90.00
_cell.angle_gamma   90.00
#
_symmetry.space_group_name_H-M   'P 1'
#
loop_
_entity.id
_entity.type
_entity.pdbx_description
1 polymer ?
#
loop_
_entity_poly.entity_id
_entity_poly.type
_entity_poly.pdbx_seq_one_letter_code
_entity_poly.pdbx_strand_id
1 'polypeptide(L)'
;MPSSTKQVRVLTDFASGRRDLMTAARQALYGYLGELLAARTREPADDLVSRLATERVATGEISPEEAVGVAALLLIAGHETTANVFPLAVVTLLRHPEQLAALRADAGLWPSAVEELLRYLTVAHQGMRRIATEDVELGGVRIRSGEGVVVALQAANRDPSVYEDPDAFDVGRDTSGQLAFGHGLHQCVG
;
A
#
# COMPACT_ATOMS: atom_id res chain seq x y z
N MET A 1 28.81 -10.80 -10.30
CA MET A 1 27.40 -10.63 -9.93
C MET A 1 27.28 -10.76 -8.42
N PRO A 2 26.90 -9.71 -7.67
CA PRO A 2 26.63 -9.87 -6.24
C PRO A 2 25.49 -10.88 -6.09
N SER A 3 25.61 -11.86 -5.18
CA SER A 3 24.62 -12.95 -5.08
C SER A 3 23.22 -12.38 -4.79
N SER A 4 22.20 -12.92 -5.45
CA SER A 4 20.78 -12.54 -5.28
C SER A 4 20.35 -12.48 -3.82
N THR A 5 20.97 -13.30 -2.96
CA THR A 5 20.77 -13.34 -1.51
C THR A 5 21.06 -12.02 -0.80
N LYS A 6 22.07 -11.24 -1.25
CA LYS A 6 22.36 -9.91 -0.66
C LYS A 6 21.30 -8.88 -1.04
N GLN A 7 20.78 -8.93 -2.26
CA GLN A 7 19.72 -8.02 -2.72
C GLN A 7 18.38 -8.31 -2.03
N VAL A 8 18.02 -9.59 -1.87
CA VAL A 8 16.83 -10.00 -1.13
C VAL A 8 16.89 -9.50 0.32
N ARG A 9 18.06 -9.66 0.99
CA ARG A 9 18.23 -9.18 2.36
C ARG A 9 18.00 -7.68 2.51
N VAL A 10 18.48 -6.84 1.59
CA VAL A 10 18.27 -5.38 1.65
C VAL A 10 16.80 -5.00 1.40
N LEU A 11 16.09 -5.74 0.54
CA LEU A 11 14.66 -5.51 0.28
C LEU A 11 13.75 -5.96 1.44
N THR A 12 14.17 -6.96 2.22
CA THR A 12 13.33 -7.55 3.28
C THR A 12 13.75 -7.18 4.71
N ASP A 13 14.97 -6.66 4.90
CA ASP A 13 15.51 -6.29 6.21
C ASP A 13 15.32 -4.79 6.46
N PHE A 14 14.28 -4.41 7.21
CA PHE A 14 14.06 -3.02 7.66
C PHE A 14 15.21 -2.44 8.48
N ALA A 15 16.14 -3.29 8.88
CA ALA A 15 17.26 -2.95 9.71
C ALA A 15 18.54 -2.73 8.87
N SER A 16 18.47 -2.80 7.53
CA SER A 16 19.62 -2.57 6.62
C SER A 16 19.89 -1.09 6.30
N GLY A 17 19.35 -0.15 7.08
CA GLY A 17 19.53 1.30 6.92
C GLY A 17 20.00 2.03 8.19
N ARG A 18 19.88 3.37 8.20
CA ARG A 18 20.17 4.25 9.35
C ARG A 18 19.11 4.09 10.45
N ARG A 19 19.22 3.00 11.23
CA ARG A 19 18.24 2.61 12.27
C ARG A 19 17.99 3.71 13.30
N ASP A 20 19.05 4.43 13.64
CA ASP A 20 19.03 5.59 14.54
C ASP A 20 18.08 6.67 14.01
N LEU A 21 18.23 7.04 12.74
CA LEU A 21 17.38 8.05 12.10
C LEU A 21 15.93 7.57 11.95
N MET A 22 15.73 6.31 11.54
CA MET A 22 14.38 5.74 11.39
C MET A 22 13.64 5.68 12.73
N THR A 23 14.34 5.32 13.80
CA THR A 23 13.78 5.28 15.15
C THR A 23 13.44 6.69 15.63
N ALA A 24 14.34 7.65 15.45
CA ALA A 24 14.11 9.04 15.81
C ALA A 24 12.94 9.67 15.03
N ALA A 25 12.84 9.42 13.72
CA ALA A 25 11.73 9.89 12.89
C ALA A 25 10.39 9.28 13.34
N ARG A 26 10.37 7.98 13.63
CA ARG A 26 9.18 7.31 14.16
C ARG A 26 8.77 7.89 15.51
N GLN A 27 9.72 8.10 16.42
CA GLN A 27 9.43 8.69 17.73
C GLN A 27 8.87 10.11 17.60
N ALA A 28 9.45 10.94 16.73
CA ALA A 28 8.97 12.29 16.48
C ALA A 28 7.55 12.29 15.91
N LEU A 29 7.26 11.43 14.93
CA LEU A 29 5.94 11.31 14.33
C LEU A 29 4.87 10.85 15.34
N TYR A 30 5.17 9.79 16.10
CA TYR A 30 4.24 9.27 17.10
C TYR A 30 4.04 10.26 18.26
N GLY A 31 5.09 10.98 18.66
CA GLY A 31 4.99 12.07 19.65
C GLY A 31 4.06 13.18 19.17
N TYR A 32 4.27 13.67 17.95
CA TYR A 32 3.41 14.68 17.33
C TYR A 32 1.94 14.24 17.26
N LEU A 33 1.67 13.01 16.81
CA LEU A 33 0.32 12.48 16.72
C LEU A 33 -0.33 12.30 18.10
N GLY A 34 0.45 11.95 19.13
CA GLY A 34 -0.02 11.91 20.51
C GLY A 34 -0.42 13.29 21.03
N GLU A 35 0.39 14.32 20.77
CA GLU A 35 0.04 15.70 21.09
C GLU A 35 -1.20 16.17 20.34
N LEU A 36 -1.32 15.83 19.06
CA LEU A 36 -2.48 16.15 18.24
C LEU A 36 -3.74 15.46 18.77
N LEU A 37 -3.66 14.17 19.13
CA LEU A 37 -4.77 13.44 19.73
C LEU A 37 -5.22 14.11 21.04
N ALA A 38 -4.29 14.43 21.94
CA ALA A 38 -4.59 15.11 23.19
C ALA A 38 -5.18 16.52 23.00
N ALA A 39 -4.77 17.24 21.95
CA ALA A 39 -5.39 18.49 21.56
C ALA A 39 -6.83 18.27 21.09
N ARG A 40 -7.09 17.28 20.22
CA ARG A 40 -8.43 16.94 19.72
C ARG A 40 -9.38 16.35 20.76
N THR A 41 -8.86 15.76 21.83
CA THR A 41 -9.68 15.37 22.98
C THR A 41 -10.27 16.59 23.70
N ARG A 42 -9.50 17.69 23.79
CA ARG A 42 -9.94 18.93 24.48
C ARG A 42 -10.76 19.84 23.56
N GLU A 43 -10.35 19.94 22.31
CA GLU A 43 -10.94 20.81 21.28
C GLU A 43 -11.13 20.01 19.99
N PRO A 44 -12.25 19.24 19.88
CA PRO A 44 -12.54 18.45 18.69
C PRO A 44 -12.74 19.34 17.45
N ALA A 45 -12.29 18.84 16.30
CA ALA A 45 -12.52 19.42 14.98
C ALA A 45 -13.20 18.40 14.05
N ASP A 46 -13.52 18.81 12.83
CA ASP A 46 -14.04 17.90 11.79
C ASP A 46 -12.87 17.15 11.11
N ASP A 47 -12.23 16.27 11.86
CA ASP A 47 -11.13 15.43 11.37
C ASP A 47 -11.14 14.03 11.99
N LEU A 48 -10.44 13.10 11.33
CA LEU A 48 -10.40 11.70 11.76
C LEU A 48 -9.79 11.54 13.16
N VAL A 49 -8.80 12.36 13.52
CA VAL A 49 -8.14 12.27 14.83
C VAL A 49 -9.12 12.66 15.94
N SER A 50 -9.98 13.64 15.69
CA SER A 50 -11.08 14.02 16.59
C SER A 50 -12.07 12.88 16.76
N ARG A 51 -12.45 12.22 15.67
CA ARG A 51 -13.34 11.04 15.74
C ARG A 51 -12.72 9.87 16.49
N LEU A 52 -11.42 9.61 16.31
CA LEU A 52 -10.70 8.61 17.11
C LEU A 52 -10.72 8.98 18.60
N ALA A 53 -10.48 10.25 18.94
CA ALA A 53 -10.50 10.72 20.31
C ALA A 53 -11.89 10.63 20.97
N THR A 54 -12.95 11.10 20.29
CA THR A 54 -14.27 11.26 20.88
C THR A 54 -15.17 10.04 20.75
N GLU A 55 -15.01 9.22 19.70
CA GLU A 55 -15.88 8.06 19.44
C GLU A 55 -15.25 6.74 19.92
N ARG A 56 -13.91 6.65 19.97
CA ARG A 56 -13.19 5.38 20.23
C ARG A 56 -12.40 5.40 21.54
N VAL A 57 -11.60 6.44 21.75
CA VAL A 57 -10.80 6.57 22.99
C VAL A 57 -11.71 6.92 24.18
N ALA A 58 -12.63 7.87 24.01
CA ALA A 58 -13.54 8.28 25.10
C ALA A 58 -14.48 7.16 25.57
N THR A 59 -14.78 6.18 24.70
CA THR A 59 -15.61 5.00 25.02
C THR A 59 -14.79 3.84 25.59
N GLY A 60 -13.45 3.94 25.56
CA GLY A 60 -12.54 2.87 25.96
C GLY A 60 -12.49 1.71 24.98
N GLU A 61 -13.00 1.86 23.75
CA GLU A 61 -12.92 0.84 22.70
C GLU A 61 -11.47 0.60 22.25
N ILE A 62 -10.67 1.67 22.20
CA ILE A 62 -9.23 1.62 21.93
C ILE A 62 -8.46 2.52 22.89
N SER A 63 -7.19 2.20 23.13
CA SER A 63 -6.30 3.05 23.92
C SER A 63 -5.84 4.28 23.12
N PRO A 64 -5.36 5.35 23.80
CA PRO A 64 -4.73 6.49 23.13
C PRO A 64 -3.54 6.07 22.24
N GLU A 65 -2.75 5.11 22.68
CA GLU A 65 -1.60 4.58 21.94
C GLU A 65 -2.04 3.86 20.66
N GLU A 66 -3.12 3.08 20.72
CA GLU A 66 -3.73 2.43 19.55
C GLU A 66 -4.29 3.47 18.58
N ALA A 67 -4.96 4.51 19.08
CA ALA A 67 -5.46 5.61 18.25
C ALA A 67 -4.33 6.36 17.52
N VAL A 68 -3.21 6.63 18.20
CA VAL A 68 -1.99 7.18 17.58
C VAL A 68 -1.44 6.22 16.52
N GLY A 69 -1.44 4.92 16.78
CA GLY A 69 -1.03 3.90 15.82
C GLY A 69 -1.89 3.88 14.55
N VAL A 70 -3.21 3.97 14.69
CA VAL A 70 -4.15 4.06 13.56
C VAL A 70 -3.94 5.37 12.78
N ALA A 71 -3.78 6.50 13.47
CA ALA A 71 -3.51 7.78 12.81
C ALA A 71 -2.19 7.76 12.02
N ALA A 72 -1.13 7.16 12.59
CA ALA A 72 0.15 7.00 11.92
C ALA A 72 0.04 6.09 10.69
N LEU A 73 -0.67 4.96 10.81
CA LEU A 73 -0.92 4.04 9.69
C LEU A 73 -1.60 4.76 8.53
N LEU A 74 -2.67 5.51 8.80
CA LEU A 74 -3.45 6.19 7.76
C LEU A 74 -2.69 7.36 7.14
N LEU A 75 -1.91 8.10 7.93
CA LEU A 75 -1.06 9.16 7.42
C LEU A 75 0.01 8.63 6.47
N ILE A 76 0.74 7.57 6.86
CA ILE A 76 1.81 6.99 6.04
C ILE A 76 1.22 6.34 4.79
N ALA A 77 0.21 5.48 4.96
CA ALA A 77 -0.42 4.76 3.86
C ALA A 77 -1.08 5.71 2.86
N GLY A 78 -1.80 6.73 3.34
CA GLY A 78 -2.50 7.71 2.51
C GLY A 78 -1.59 8.75 1.85
N HIS A 79 -0.41 9.01 2.40
CA HIS A 79 0.52 10.01 1.85
C HIS A 79 1.53 9.40 0.86
N GLU A 80 2.30 8.40 1.27
CA GLU A 80 3.44 7.92 0.48
C GLU A 80 2.98 7.21 -0.80
N THR A 81 1.97 6.34 -0.69
CA THR A 81 1.52 5.54 -1.84
C THR A 81 0.87 6.41 -2.91
N THR A 82 0.01 7.35 -2.51
CA THR A 82 -0.65 8.29 -3.44
C THR A 82 0.35 9.24 -4.07
N ALA A 83 1.30 9.78 -3.30
CA ALA A 83 2.38 10.63 -3.79
C ALA A 83 3.27 9.91 -4.83
N ASN A 84 3.34 8.57 -4.81
CA ASN A 84 4.01 7.78 -5.83
C ASN A 84 3.11 7.49 -7.04
N VAL A 85 1.84 7.12 -6.84
CA VAL A 85 0.92 6.77 -7.95
C VAL A 85 0.68 7.96 -8.86
N PHE A 86 0.40 9.16 -8.33
CA PHE A 86 0.00 10.30 -9.15
C PHE A 86 1.07 10.73 -10.17
N PRO A 87 2.34 11.00 -9.78
CA PRO A 87 3.36 11.37 -10.75
C PRO A 87 3.68 10.24 -11.73
N LEU A 88 3.69 8.98 -11.26
CA LEU A 88 3.94 7.83 -12.13
C LEU A 88 2.82 7.65 -13.15
N ALA A 89 1.55 7.86 -12.77
CA ALA A 89 0.43 7.82 -13.68
C ALA A 89 0.53 8.90 -14.76
N VAL A 90 0.89 10.13 -14.38
CA VAL A 90 1.14 11.21 -15.34
C VAL A 90 2.26 10.82 -16.31
N VAL A 91 3.39 10.30 -15.81
CA VAL A 91 4.49 9.86 -16.66
C VAL A 91 4.06 8.72 -17.59
N THR A 92 3.31 7.74 -17.10
CA THR A 92 2.78 6.63 -17.91
C THR A 92 1.89 7.13 -19.03
N LEU A 93 0.94 8.02 -18.74
CA LEU A 93 0.05 8.59 -19.75
C LEU A 93 0.82 9.42 -20.79
N LEU A 94 1.82 10.20 -20.36
CA LEU A 94 2.66 10.97 -21.30
C LEU A 94 3.54 10.08 -22.19
N ARG A 95 3.86 8.85 -21.73
CA ARG A 95 4.58 7.85 -22.53
C ARG A 95 3.68 7.06 -23.49
N HIS A 96 2.36 7.15 -23.33
CA HIS A 96 1.33 6.50 -24.16
C HIS A 96 0.37 7.56 -24.71
N PRO A 97 0.84 8.45 -25.61
CA PRO A 97 0.07 9.60 -26.06
C PRO A 97 -1.25 9.23 -26.75
N GLU A 98 -1.33 8.06 -27.39
CA GLU A 98 -2.54 7.50 -27.98
C GLU A 98 -3.59 7.16 -26.91
N GLN A 99 -3.19 6.50 -25.82
CA GLN A 99 -4.06 6.19 -24.67
C GLN A 99 -4.54 7.49 -24.00
N LEU A 100 -3.63 8.47 -23.83
CA LEU A 100 -3.98 9.79 -23.29
C LEU A 100 -4.93 10.56 -24.21
N ALA A 101 -4.78 10.46 -25.53
CA ALA A 101 -5.69 11.07 -26.48
C ALA A 101 -7.10 10.45 -26.39
N ALA A 102 -7.20 9.13 -26.23
CA ALA A 102 -8.48 8.45 -26.01
C ALA A 102 -9.19 8.95 -24.73
N LEU A 103 -8.46 9.03 -23.61
CA LEU A 103 -9.00 9.55 -22.34
C LEU A 103 -9.45 11.03 -22.41
N ARG A 104 -8.82 11.83 -23.28
CA ARG A 104 -9.22 13.22 -23.53
C ARG A 104 -10.47 13.29 -24.41
N ALA A 105 -10.64 12.35 -25.34
CA ALA A 105 -11.79 12.29 -26.22
C ALA A 105 -13.03 11.74 -25.51
N ASP A 106 -12.84 10.82 -24.57
CA ASP A 106 -13.92 10.19 -23.80
C ASP A 106 -13.57 10.09 -22.31
N ALA A 107 -14.19 10.96 -21.51
CA ALA A 107 -14.04 10.94 -20.06
C ALA A 107 -14.66 9.69 -19.39
N GLY A 108 -15.51 8.94 -20.10
CA GLY A 108 -16.08 7.68 -19.63
C GLY A 108 -15.04 6.57 -19.44
N LEU A 109 -13.84 6.71 -20.03
CA LEU A 109 -12.75 5.74 -19.91
C LEU A 109 -11.95 5.86 -18.61
N TRP A 110 -12.09 6.97 -17.86
CA TRP A 110 -11.29 7.22 -16.66
C TRP A 110 -11.39 6.13 -15.57
N PRO A 111 -12.57 5.58 -15.24
CA PRO A 111 -12.65 4.50 -14.25
C PRO A 111 -11.79 3.29 -14.60
N SER A 112 -11.85 2.81 -15.86
CA SER A 112 -11.02 1.69 -16.32
C SER A 112 -9.53 2.07 -16.41
N ALA A 113 -9.23 3.29 -16.85
CA ALA A 113 -7.85 3.78 -16.89
C ALA A 113 -7.19 3.87 -15.51
N VAL A 114 -7.93 4.28 -14.47
CA VAL A 114 -7.43 4.32 -13.10
C VAL A 114 -7.10 2.91 -12.62
N GLU A 115 -7.98 1.94 -12.85
CA GLU A 115 -7.71 0.53 -12.52
C GLU A 115 -6.49 -0.02 -13.29
N GLU A 116 -6.35 0.31 -14.57
CA GLU A 116 -5.20 -0.10 -15.36
C GLU A 116 -3.91 0.55 -14.87
N LEU A 117 -3.94 1.84 -14.51
CA LEU A 117 -2.78 2.53 -13.94
C LEU A 117 -2.35 1.87 -12.62
N LEU A 118 -3.31 1.48 -11.78
CA LEU A 118 -3.04 0.77 -10.53
C LEU A 118 -2.42 -0.60 -10.77
N ARG A 119 -2.99 -1.41 -11.67
CA ARG A 119 -2.41 -2.70 -12.09
C ARG A 119 -1.01 -2.51 -12.65
N TYR A 120 -0.84 -1.57 -13.58
CA TYR A 120 0.40 -1.37 -14.31
C TYR A 120 1.55 -0.89 -13.40
N LEU A 121 1.26 0.03 -12.48
CA LEU A 121 2.26 0.66 -11.62
C LEU A 121 2.51 -0.11 -10.31
N THR A 122 1.44 -0.66 -9.72
CA THR A 122 1.42 -1.43 -8.46
C THR A 122 2.43 -0.90 -7.43
N VAL A 123 2.30 0.34 -6.94
CA VAL A 123 3.36 1.02 -6.16
C VAL A 123 3.77 0.35 -4.84
N ALA A 124 3.00 -0.63 -4.37
CA ALA A 124 3.32 -1.46 -3.21
C ALA A 124 4.43 -2.50 -3.52
N HIS A 125 5.63 -2.02 -3.90
CA HIS A 125 6.70 -2.86 -4.46
C HIS A 125 7.39 -3.80 -3.47
N GLN A 126 7.24 -3.56 -2.15
CA GLN A 126 7.85 -4.40 -1.11
C GLN A 126 7.14 -5.74 -0.90
N GLY A 127 6.00 -5.95 -1.57
CA GLY A 127 5.17 -7.14 -1.43
C GLY A 127 4.42 -7.22 -0.10
N MET A 128 3.37 -8.04 -0.08
CA MET A 128 2.57 -8.25 1.12
C MET A 128 3.14 -9.41 1.93
N ARG A 129 3.59 -9.12 3.15
CA ARG A 129 4.17 -10.12 4.05
C ARG A 129 3.09 -10.83 4.85
N ARG A 130 3.27 -12.13 5.04
CA ARG A 130 2.47 -13.00 5.91
C ARG A 130 3.40 -13.94 6.68
N ILE A 131 2.92 -14.45 7.80
CA ILE A 131 3.57 -15.52 8.56
C ILE A 131 2.57 -16.67 8.62
N ALA A 132 3.01 -17.88 8.27
CA ALA A 132 2.19 -19.07 8.37
C ALA A 132 1.95 -19.38 9.86
N THR A 133 0.69 -19.43 10.29
CA THR A 133 0.32 -19.77 11.68
C THR A 133 0.34 -21.27 11.92
N GLU A 134 0.11 -22.04 10.87
CA GLU A 134 0.20 -23.49 10.82
C GLU A 134 0.88 -23.90 9.52
N ASP A 135 1.26 -25.17 9.40
CA ASP A 135 1.82 -25.64 8.15
C ASP A 135 0.76 -25.69 7.03
N VAL A 136 1.07 -25.11 5.87
CA VAL A 136 0.17 -25.03 4.71
C VAL A 136 0.85 -25.51 3.44
N GLU A 137 0.08 -26.08 2.50
CA GLU A 137 0.56 -26.40 1.16
C GLU A 137 0.00 -25.40 0.14
N LEU A 138 0.88 -24.73 -0.60
CA LEU A 138 0.52 -23.71 -1.59
C LEU A 138 1.29 -23.96 -2.88
N GLY A 139 0.59 -24.21 -3.99
CA GLY A 139 1.21 -24.47 -5.28
C GLY A 139 2.20 -25.65 -5.28
N GLY A 140 1.93 -26.69 -4.47
CA GLY A 140 2.81 -27.84 -4.28
C GLY A 140 4.03 -27.58 -3.37
N VAL A 141 4.12 -26.41 -2.74
CA VAL A 141 5.17 -26.06 -1.77
C VAL A 141 4.60 -26.10 -0.36
N ARG A 142 5.25 -26.87 0.52
CA ARG A 142 4.95 -26.90 1.96
C ARG A 142 5.63 -25.73 2.66
N ILE A 143 4.83 -24.84 3.24
CA ILE A 143 5.26 -23.71 4.08
C ILE A 143 4.97 -24.11 5.52
N ARG A 144 5.98 -24.06 6.40
CA ARG A 144 5.86 -24.48 7.80
C ARG A 144 5.34 -23.34 8.69
N SER A 145 4.72 -23.71 9.80
CA SER A 145 4.37 -22.75 10.86
C SER A 145 5.60 -21.90 11.25
N GLY A 146 5.40 -20.59 11.31
CA GLY A 146 6.42 -19.59 11.59
C GLY A 146 7.20 -19.08 10.37
N GLU A 147 7.06 -19.71 9.19
CA GLU A 147 7.73 -19.23 7.98
C GLU A 147 7.03 -18.00 7.39
N GLY A 148 7.85 -17.07 6.87
CA GLY A 148 7.38 -15.85 6.23
C GLY A 148 7.12 -16.05 4.73
N VAL A 149 6.04 -15.47 4.23
CA VAL A 149 5.68 -15.45 2.81
C VAL A 149 5.60 -13.99 2.35
N VAL A 150 6.17 -13.69 1.19
CA VAL A 150 6.03 -12.38 0.53
C VAL A 150 5.23 -12.56 -0.75
N VAL A 151 4.06 -11.94 -0.81
CA VAL A 151 3.23 -11.93 -2.02
C VAL A 151 3.66 -10.76 -2.89
N ALA A 152 4.25 -11.06 -4.05
CA ALA A 152 4.70 -10.06 -5.02
C ALA A 152 3.51 -9.60 -5.89
N LEU A 153 2.75 -8.62 -5.39
CA LEU A 153 1.57 -8.07 -6.07
C LEU A 153 1.90 -7.57 -7.49
N GLN A 154 3.06 -6.96 -7.67
CA GLN A 154 3.56 -6.49 -8.95
C GLN A 154 3.77 -7.61 -9.97
N ALA A 155 4.13 -8.83 -9.52
CA ALA A 155 4.27 -9.98 -10.41
C ALA A 155 2.89 -10.55 -10.75
N ALA A 156 1.98 -10.63 -9.77
CA ALA A 156 0.62 -11.09 -9.99
C ALA A 156 -0.16 -10.17 -10.97
N ASN A 157 0.02 -8.85 -10.85
CA ASN A 157 -0.55 -7.87 -11.77
C ASN A 157 0.08 -7.89 -13.17
N ARG A 158 1.12 -8.70 -13.38
CA ARG A 158 1.77 -8.96 -14.67
C ARG A 158 1.67 -10.43 -15.10
N ASP A 159 0.78 -11.21 -14.49
CA ASP A 159 0.63 -12.64 -14.80
C ASP A 159 -0.01 -12.84 -16.18
N PRO A 160 0.69 -13.47 -17.16
CA PRO A 160 0.14 -13.69 -18.50
C PRO A 160 -0.99 -14.72 -18.55
N SER A 161 -1.21 -15.49 -17.47
CA SER A 161 -2.37 -16.38 -17.35
C SER A 161 -3.66 -15.63 -16.98
N VAL A 162 -3.53 -14.38 -16.50
CA VAL A 162 -4.66 -13.51 -16.11
C VAL A 162 -4.85 -12.38 -17.11
N TYR A 163 -3.76 -11.73 -17.55
CA TYR A 163 -3.81 -10.59 -18.46
C TYR A 163 -3.05 -10.90 -19.75
N GLU A 164 -3.73 -10.79 -20.89
CA GLU A 164 -3.07 -10.87 -22.20
C GLU A 164 -2.13 -9.68 -22.40
N ASP A 165 -0.91 -9.92 -22.90
CA ASP A 165 0.14 -8.90 -23.01
C ASP A 165 0.27 -8.03 -21.74
N PRO A 166 0.63 -8.64 -20.59
CA PRO A 166 0.51 -8.01 -19.27
C PRO A 166 1.41 -6.78 -19.10
N ASP A 167 2.46 -6.65 -19.92
CA ASP A 167 3.41 -5.54 -19.89
C ASP A 167 2.99 -4.35 -20.75
N ALA A 168 1.93 -4.48 -21.55
CA ALA A 168 1.30 -3.37 -22.25
C ALA A 168 0.32 -2.61 -21.35
N PHE A 169 0.36 -1.29 -21.46
CA PHE A 169 -0.60 -0.39 -20.81
C PHE A 169 -1.81 -0.19 -21.73
N ASP A 170 -2.99 -0.57 -21.25
CA ASP A 170 -4.25 -0.44 -22.01
C ASP A 170 -5.41 0.09 -21.16
N VAL A 171 -5.85 1.32 -21.42
CA VAL A 171 -6.91 2.00 -20.65
C VAL A 171 -8.29 1.37 -20.84
N GLY A 172 -8.45 0.49 -21.84
CA GLY A 172 -9.66 -0.28 -22.07
C GLY A 172 -9.60 -1.72 -21.56
N ARG A 173 -8.50 -2.12 -20.92
CA ARG A 173 -8.31 -3.49 -20.42
C ARG A 173 -9.34 -3.83 -19.34
N ASP A 174 -9.85 -5.06 -19.39
CA ASP A 174 -10.50 -5.65 -18.22
C ASP A 174 -9.46 -5.96 -17.13
N THR A 175 -9.44 -5.14 -16.10
CA THR A 175 -8.53 -5.22 -14.96
C THR A 175 -9.15 -5.95 -13.77
N SER A 176 -10.25 -6.67 -13.99
CA SER A 176 -10.91 -7.46 -12.95
C SER A 176 -9.89 -8.33 -12.19
N GLY A 177 -9.89 -8.20 -10.87
CA GLY A 177 -8.99 -8.97 -10.00
C GLY A 177 -7.58 -8.40 -9.84
N GLN A 178 -7.29 -7.18 -10.31
CA GLN A 178 -6.01 -6.52 -10.02
C GLN A 178 -5.78 -6.41 -8.50
N LEU A 179 -4.52 -6.55 -8.09
CA LEU A 179 -4.12 -6.70 -6.69
C LEU A 179 -3.29 -5.53 -6.14
N ALA A 180 -3.28 -4.37 -6.80
CA ALA A 180 -2.54 -3.18 -6.37
C ALA A 180 -2.96 -2.69 -4.97
N PHE A 181 -4.21 -2.95 -4.59
CA PHE A 181 -4.74 -2.68 -3.24
C PHE A 181 -4.70 -3.90 -2.31
N GLY A 182 -4.06 -5.00 -2.72
CA GLY A 182 -4.14 -6.27 -2.02
C GLY A 182 -5.52 -6.93 -2.16
N HIS A 183 -5.83 -7.87 -1.26
CA HIS A 183 -7.09 -8.62 -1.29
C HIS A 183 -7.47 -9.15 0.10
N GLY A 184 -8.77 -9.40 0.29
CA GLY A 184 -9.33 -10.00 1.51
C GLY A 184 -9.49 -9.01 2.66
N LEU A 185 -9.41 -9.51 3.90
CA LEU A 185 -9.62 -8.70 5.11
C LEU A 185 -8.68 -7.48 5.24
N HIS A 186 -7.51 -7.57 4.60
CA HIS A 186 -6.49 -6.50 4.59
C HIS A 186 -6.39 -5.78 3.24
N GLN A 187 -7.44 -5.85 2.40
CA GLN A 187 -7.53 -4.98 1.24
C GLN A 187 -7.50 -3.51 1.68
N CYS A 188 -6.88 -2.64 0.86
CA CYS A 188 -6.73 -1.22 1.15
C CYS A 188 -8.06 -0.60 1.60
N VAL A 189 -8.01 0.18 2.69
CA VAL A 189 -9.18 0.86 3.28
C VAL A 189 -9.47 2.21 2.64
N GLY A 190 -8.46 2.79 1.97
CA GLY A 190 -8.53 4.08 1.29
C GLY A 190 -9.08 4.00 -0.12
#